data_AF-A0A954GUI7-F1
#
_entry.id   AF-A0A954GUI7-F1
#
_cell.length_a   1.000
_cell.length_b   1.000
_cell.length_c   1.000
_cell.angle_alpha   90.00
_cell.angle_beta   90.00
_cell.angle_gamma   90.00
#
_symmetry.space_group_name_H-M   'P 1'
#
loop_
_entity.id
_entity.type
_entity.pdbx_description
1 polymer ?
#
loop_
_entity_poly.entity_id
_entity_poly.type
_entity_poly.pdbx_seq_one_letter_code
_entity_poly.pdbx_strand_id
1 'polypeptide(L)'
;FESYLYPLVIMTSVLLALVGGFGGLAMLNLFIPQTLDVLTMLGFVILIGTVVNNAILIVHQALSNMREEGMGETDAIVDSVRTRVRPILMSTMTTVLGMLPLVVPLPSWEGGHIVWAPGAGSELYRGLGSVVLGGLIISTIFTLILIPAGFSLMLDAEGFVRRLFGLVPNSKGDEGELVSLPE
;
A
#
# COMPACT_ATOMS: atom_id res chain seq x y z
N PHE A 1 8.78 15.06 -6.68
CA PHE A 1 7.85 14.41 -7.62
C PHE A 1 7.78 15.25 -8.88
N GLU A 2 8.50 14.88 -9.94
CA GLU A 2 8.49 15.62 -11.22
C GLU A 2 7.43 15.11 -12.21
N SER A 3 6.51 14.25 -11.76
CA SER A 3 5.35 13.79 -12.52
C SER A 3 4.12 13.71 -11.62
N TYR A 4 2.98 14.18 -12.13
CA TYR A 4 1.67 14.13 -11.47
C TYR A 4 1.02 12.74 -11.50
N LEU A 5 1.65 11.78 -12.19
CA LEU A 5 1.13 10.43 -12.35
C LEU A 5 1.41 9.55 -11.11
N TYR A 6 2.52 9.76 -10.39
CA TYR A 6 2.84 8.98 -9.19
C TYR A 6 1.77 9.11 -8.06
N PRO A 7 1.29 10.32 -7.73
CA PRO A 7 0.19 10.49 -6.77
C PRO A 7 -1.11 9.80 -7.21
N LEU A 8 -1.38 9.72 -8.53
CA LEU A 8 -2.60 9.11 -9.05
C LEU A 8 -2.66 7.60 -8.77
N VAL A 9 -1.52 6.90 -8.89
CA VAL A 9 -1.40 5.49 -8.51
C VAL A 9 -1.68 5.31 -7.01
N ILE A 10 -1.15 6.20 -6.16
CA ILE A 10 -1.36 6.15 -4.71
C ILE A 10 -2.84 6.37 -4.38
N MET A 11 -3.49 7.37 -4.99
CA MET A 11 -4.91 7.67 -4.76
C MET A 11 -5.84 6.50 -5.16
N THR A 12 -5.44 5.69 -6.14
CA THR A 12 -6.20 4.49 -6.54
C THR A 12 -6.21 3.43 -5.44
N SER A 13 -5.13 3.31 -4.66
CA SER A 13 -5.07 2.35 -3.54
C SER A 13 -6.01 2.74 -2.39
N VAL A 14 -6.25 4.04 -2.19
CA VAL A 14 -7.19 4.55 -1.16
C VAL A 14 -8.62 4.07 -1.42
N LEU A 15 -9.06 4.05 -2.68
CA LEU A 15 -10.40 3.56 -3.04
C LEU A 15 -10.58 2.09 -2.65
N LEU A 16 -9.56 1.26 -2.88
CA LEU A 16 -9.59 -0.14 -2.45
C LEU A 16 -9.61 -0.28 -0.94
N ALA A 17 -8.89 0.58 -0.22
CA ALA A 17 -8.94 0.60 1.25
C ALA A 17 -10.34 0.92 1.77
N LEU A 18 -11.04 1.89 1.16
CA LEU A 18 -12.42 2.19 1.50
C LEU A 18 -13.33 0.97 1.30
N VAL A 19 -13.22 0.29 0.16
CA VAL A 19 -13.98 -0.95 -0.10
C VAL A 19 -13.68 -2.02 0.96
N GLY A 20 -12.41 -2.19 1.34
CA GLY A 20 -12.02 -3.11 2.40
C GLY A 20 -12.56 -2.70 3.79
N GLY A 21 -12.55 -1.41 4.10
CA GLY A 21 -13.06 -0.86 5.36
C GLY A 21 -14.58 -1.00 5.49
N PHE A 22 -15.32 -0.68 4.43
CA PHE A 22 -16.76 -0.95 4.36
C PHE A 22 -17.06 -2.45 4.41
N GLY A 23 -16.26 -3.29 3.75
CA GLY A 23 -16.37 -4.74 3.83
C GLY A 23 -16.14 -5.27 5.25
N GLY A 24 -15.15 -4.73 5.96
CA GLY A 24 -14.87 -5.06 7.36
C GLY A 24 -16.01 -4.68 8.31
N LEU A 25 -16.55 -3.47 8.15
CA LEU A 25 -17.71 -3.03 8.91
C LEU A 25 -18.96 -3.85 8.57
N ALA A 26 -19.19 -4.17 7.30
CA ALA A 26 -20.31 -5.00 6.86
C ALA A 26 -20.22 -6.42 7.45
N MET A 27 -19.03 -7.01 7.49
CA MET A 27 -18.80 -8.29 8.15
C MET A 27 -19.09 -8.22 9.65
N LEU A 28 -18.65 -7.16 10.34
CA LEU A 28 -18.97 -6.98 11.76
C LEU A 28 -20.49 -6.82 11.98
N ASN A 29 -21.15 -6.06 11.11
CA ASN A 29 -22.59 -5.78 11.18
C ASN A 29 -23.46 -7.04 11.05
N LEU A 30 -22.93 -8.12 10.48
CA LEU A 30 -23.59 -9.44 10.46
C LEU A 30 -23.64 -10.09 11.86
N PHE A 31 -22.66 -9.82 12.72
CA PHE A 31 -22.59 -10.39 14.07
C PHE A 31 -23.14 -9.44 15.13
N ILE A 32 -22.80 -8.15 15.03
CA ILE A 32 -23.18 -7.12 15.99
C ILE A 32 -23.55 -5.86 15.21
N PRO A 33 -24.81 -5.38 15.29
CA PRO A 33 -25.22 -4.20 14.56
C PRO A 33 -24.46 -2.97 15.09
N GLN A 34 -23.59 -2.40 14.25
CA GLN A 34 -22.80 -1.22 14.59
C GLN A 34 -23.09 -0.11 13.59
N THR A 35 -23.55 1.03 14.09
CA THR A 35 -23.85 2.21 13.25
C THR A 35 -22.57 2.95 12.86
N LEU A 36 -22.62 3.66 11.74
CA LEU A 36 -21.58 4.63 11.36
C LEU A 36 -21.61 5.84 12.30
N ASP A 37 -20.83 5.76 13.37
CA ASP A 37 -20.62 6.83 14.33
C ASP A 37 -19.31 7.60 14.07
N VAL A 38 -19.06 8.65 14.86
CA VAL A 38 -17.87 9.49 14.74
C VAL A 38 -16.57 8.68 14.90
N LEU A 39 -16.56 7.67 15.77
CA LEU A 39 -15.39 6.81 15.97
C LEU A 39 -15.14 5.89 14.77
N THR A 40 -16.18 5.37 14.15
CA THR A 40 -16.08 4.57 12.93
C THR A 40 -15.55 5.42 11.77
N MET A 41 -16.00 6.69 11.66
CA MET A 41 -15.43 7.65 10.70
C MET A 41 -13.95 7.94 10.98
N LEU A 42 -13.56 8.09 12.25
CA LEU A 42 -12.15 8.23 12.63
C LEU A 42 -11.33 7.00 12.19
N GLY A 43 -11.90 5.79 12.29
CA GLY A 43 -11.30 4.57 11.75
C GLY A 43 -11.00 4.66 10.26
N PHE A 44 -11.91 5.19 9.45
CA PHE A 44 -11.67 5.43 8.02
C PHE A 44 -10.54 6.44 7.78
N VAL A 45 -10.45 7.51 8.56
CA VAL A 45 -9.35 8.50 8.45
C VAL A 45 -7.99 7.85 8.73
N ILE A 46 -7.90 7.03 9.79
CA ILE A 46 -6.68 6.28 10.13
C ILE A 46 -6.34 5.28 9.01
N LEU A 47 -7.34 4.57 8.49
CA LEU A 47 -7.17 3.62 7.39
C LEU A 47 -6.60 4.28 6.13
N ILE A 48 -7.14 5.44 5.73
CA ILE A 48 -6.62 6.18 4.57
C ILE A 48 -5.15 6.56 4.80
N GLY A 49 -4.82 7.13 5.96
CA GLY A 49 -3.45 7.55 6.27
C GLY A 49 -2.44 6.40 6.27
N THR A 50 -2.83 5.26 6.86
CA THR A 50 -1.96 4.06 6.91
C THR A 50 -1.72 3.45 5.53
N VAL A 51 -2.75 3.36 4.69
CA VAL A 51 -2.61 2.83 3.33
C VAL A 51 -1.79 3.74 2.43
N VAL A 52 -2.03 5.06 2.51
CA VAL A 52 -1.25 6.06 1.76
C VAL A 52 0.23 5.99 2.14
N ASN A 53 0.55 5.85 3.43
CA ASN A 53 1.94 5.73 3.87
C ASN A 53 2.62 4.46 3.31
N ASN A 54 1.93 3.32 3.35
CA ASN A 54 2.45 2.06 2.79
C ASN A 54 2.70 2.18 1.27
N ALA A 55 1.80 2.85 0.54
CA ALA A 55 1.94 3.08 -0.89
C ALA A 55 3.08 4.06 -1.24
N ILE A 56 3.17 5.18 -0.53
CA ILE A 56 4.21 6.20 -0.75
C ILE A 56 5.61 5.59 -0.57
N LEU A 57 5.81 4.76 0.45
CA LEU A 57 7.12 4.17 0.72
C LEU A 57 7.61 3.26 -0.41
N ILE A 58 6.71 2.50 -1.04
CA ILE A 58 7.06 1.64 -2.19
C ILE A 58 7.42 2.51 -3.40
N VAL A 59 6.56 3.46 -3.75
CA VAL A 59 6.77 4.34 -4.93
C VAL A 59 8.04 5.16 -4.76
N HIS A 60 8.29 5.72 -3.58
CA HIS A 60 9.49 6.49 -3.31
C HIS A 60 10.76 5.64 -3.42
N GLN A 61 10.75 4.41 -2.88
CA GLN A 61 11.89 3.51 -3.00
C GLN A 61 12.14 3.10 -4.45
N ALA A 62 11.09 2.81 -5.23
CA ALA A 62 11.23 2.51 -6.65
C ALA A 62 11.87 3.68 -7.42
N LEU A 63 11.43 4.91 -7.16
CA LEU A 63 12.03 6.11 -7.77
C LEU A 63 13.48 6.32 -7.36
N SER A 64 13.80 6.11 -6.08
CA SER A 64 15.15 6.25 -5.55
C SER A 64 16.08 5.23 -6.21
N ASN A 65 15.68 3.95 -6.30
CA ASN A 65 16.43 2.90 -6.99
C ASN A 65 16.67 3.24 -8.49
N MET A 66 15.69 3.85 -9.17
CA MET A 66 15.87 4.28 -10.57
C MET A 66 16.82 5.47 -10.73
N ARG A 67 16.70 6.48 -9.85
CA ARG A 67 17.41 7.76 -10.01
C ARG A 67 18.81 7.76 -9.40
N GLU A 68 18.97 7.11 -8.26
CA GLU A 68 20.21 7.13 -7.46
C GLU A 68 21.08 5.91 -7.77
N GLU A 69 20.47 4.73 -7.90
CA GLU A 69 21.19 3.48 -8.16
C GLU A 69 21.26 3.13 -9.66
N GLY A 70 20.54 3.86 -10.51
CA GLY A 70 20.53 3.65 -11.96
C GLY A 70 19.94 2.30 -12.38
N MET A 71 19.12 1.68 -11.53
CA MET A 71 18.50 0.38 -11.81
C MET A 71 17.49 0.48 -12.97
N GLY A 72 17.36 -0.60 -13.74
CA GLY A 72 16.28 -0.73 -14.72
C GLY A 72 14.91 -0.66 -14.05
N GLU A 73 13.92 -0.10 -14.76
CA GLU A 73 12.56 0.16 -14.26
C GLU A 73 11.95 -1.04 -13.53
N THR A 74 12.01 -2.23 -14.14
CA THR A 74 11.45 -3.47 -13.58
C THR A 74 12.21 -3.91 -12.33
N ASP A 75 13.54 -3.86 -12.34
CA ASP A 75 14.36 -4.30 -11.21
C ASP A 75 14.21 -3.36 -10.01
N ALA A 76 14.10 -2.05 -10.25
CA ALA A 76 13.84 -1.05 -9.23
C ALA A 76 12.50 -1.28 -8.51
N ILE A 77 11.45 -1.62 -9.27
CA ILE A 77 10.12 -1.93 -8.70
C ILE A 77 10.19 -3.18 -7.83
N VAL A 78 10.78 -4.25 -8.35
CA VAL A 78 10.87 -5.53 -7.62
C VAL A 78 11.65 -5.36 -6.32
N ASP A 79 12.79 -4.66 -6.38
CA ASP A 79 13.61 -4.43 -5.19
C ASP A 79 12.92 -3.52 -4.17
N SER A 80 12.21 -2.48 -4.64
CA SER A 80 11.42 -1.60 -3.77
C SER A 80 10.35 -2.35 -2.98
N VAL A 81 9.66 -3.31 -3.60
CA VAL A 81 8.66 -4.13 -2.91
C VAL A 81 9.37 -5.08 -1.93
N ARG A 82 10.45 -5.74 -2.36
CA ARG A 82 11.17 -6.72 -1.53
C ARG A 82 11.70 -6.13 -0.23
N THR A 83 12.24 -4.91 -0.28
CA THR A 83 12.78 -4.21 0.90
C THR A 83 11.68 -3.69 1.83
N ARG A 84 10.49 -3.37 1.29
CA ARG A 84 9.39 -2.76 2.04
C ARG A 84 8.35 -3.74 2.58
N VAL A 85 8.22 -4.94 2.00
CA VAL A 85 7.28 -5.98 2.46
C VAL A 85 7.46 -6.29 3.95
N ARG A 86 8.71 -6.45 4.43
CA ARG A 86 8.98 -6.74 5.84
C ARG A 86 8.48 -5.63 6.77
N PRO A 87 8.89 -4.35 6.59
CA PRO A 87 8.34 -3.23 7.37
C PRO A 87 6.82 -3.09 7.31
N ILE A 88 6.21 -3.20 6.12
CA ILE A 88 4.75 -3.05 5.93
C ILE A 88 3.99 -4.15 6.67
N LEU A 89 4.47 -5.39 6.62
CA LEU A 89 3.85 -6.48 7.35
C LEU A 89 4.02 -6.32 8.86
N MET A 90 5.17 -5.83 9.34
CA MET A 90 5.40 -5.57 10.77
C MET A 90 4.42 -4.51 11.31
N SER A 91 4.24 -3.39 10.61
CA SER A 91 3.29 -2.36 11.04
C SER A 91 1.84 -2.86 10.97
N THR A 92 1.46 -3.50 9.87
CA THR A 92 0.11 -4.04 9.69
C THR A 92 -0.21 -5.09 10.75
N MET A 93 0.70 -6.03 11.02
CA MET A 93 0.53 -7.02 12.08
C MET A 93 0.38 -6.37 13.45
N THR A 94 1.17 -5.34 13.76
CA THR A 94 1.08 -4.63 15.04
C THR A 94 -0.30 -4.00 15.21
N THR A 95 -0.81 -3.32 14.18
CA THR A 95 -2.16 -2.73 14.23
C THR A 95 -3.24 -3.80 14.30
N VAL A 96 -3.11 -4.87 13.52
CA VAL A 96 -4.07 -5.98 13.52
C VAL A 96 -4.15 -6.61 14.89
N LEU A 97 -3.02 -6.98 15.49
CA LEU A 97 -2.97 -7.58 16.82
C LEU A 97 -3.47 -6.63 17.92
N GLY A 98 -3.19 -5.33 17.80
CA GLY A 98 -3.64 -4.32 18.77
C GLY A 98 -5.15 -4.06 18.71
N MET A 99 -5.76 -4.10 17.52
CA MET A 99 -7.19 -3.86 17.32
C MET A 99 -8.04 -5.13 17.46
N LEU A 100 -7.44 -6.32 17.30
CA LEU A 100 -8.11 -7.61 17.38
C LEU A 100 -8.96 -7.81 18.65
N PRO A 101 -8.47 -7.54 19.88
CA PRO A 101 -9.26 -7.75 21.10
C PRO A 101 -10.44 -6.76 21.27
N LEU A 102 -10.45 -5.66 20.51
CA LEU A 102 -11.55 -4.68 20.53
C LEU A 102 -12.72 -5.12 19.66
N VAL A 103 -12.42 -5.88 18.59
CA VAL A 103 -13.42 -6.28 17.59
C VAL A 103 -13.91 -7.71 17.83
N VAL A 104 -13.01 -8.62 18.17
CA VAL A 104 -13.32 -10.02 18.41
C VAL A 104 -13.15 -10.32 19.90
N PRO A 105 -14.11 -11.00 20.56
CA PRO A 105 -13.90 -11.53 21.90
C PRO A 105 -12.82 -12.62 21.82
N LEU A 106 -11.61 -12.25 22.20
CA LEU A 106 -10.44 -13.12 22.18
C LEU A 106 -10.23 -13.79 23.55
N PRO A 107 -9.47 -14.90 23.58
CA PRO A 107 -9.04 -15.48 24.83
C PRO A 107 -8.01 -14.55 25.47
N SER A 108 -8.41 -13.79 26.48
CA SER A 108 -7.50 -12.98 27.30
C SER A 108 -7.07 -13.78 28.54
N TRP A 109 -5.78 -13.69 28.86
CA TRP A 109 -5.25 -14.24 30.10
C TRP A 109 -5.42 -13.21 31.21
N GLU A 110 -6.50 -13.35 31.99
CA GLU A 110 -6.82 -12.44 33.07
C GLU A 110 -6.89 -13.22 34.38
N GLY A 111 -6.04 -12.87 35.35
CA GLY A 111 -6.07 -13.45 36.69
C GLY A 111 -5.77 -14.96 36.80
N GLY A 112 -5.12 -15.58 35.80
CA GLY A 112 -4.77 -17.01 35.82
C GLY A 112 -5.73 -17.94 35.09
N HIS A 113 -6.75 -17.40 34.40
CA HIS A 113 -7.71 -18.16 33.60
C HIS A 113 -7.89 -17.53 32.21
N ILE A 114 -8.28 -18.33 31.23
CA ILE A 114 -8.60 -17.86 29.87
C ILE A 114 -10.06 -17.43 29.85
N VAL A 115 -10.32 -16.14 29.65
CA VAL A 115 -11.67 -15.58 29.57
C VAL A 115 -11.93 -15.12 28.14
N TRP A 116 -13.11 -15.44 27.61
CA TRP A 116 -13.58 -14.95 26.31
C TRP A 116 -14.43 -13.71 26.53
N ALA A 117 -13.76 -12.57 26.75
CA ALA A 117 -14.41 -11.30 27.00
C ALA A 117 -14.07 -10.29 25.90
N PRO A 118 -15.03 -9.44 25.49
CA PRO A 118 -14.72 -8.24 24.75
C PRO A 118 -13.74 -7.38 25.59
N GLY A 119 -12.69 -6.85 24.97
CA GLY A 119 -11.75 -5.97 25.69
C GLY A 119 -12.47 -4.77 26.33
N ALA A 120 -11.90 -4.22 27.42
CA ALA A 120 -12.41 -3.02 28.05
C ALA A 120 -12.50 -1.87 27.03
N GLY A 121 -13.65 -1.17 26.98
CA GLY A 121 -13.91 -0.12 25.99
C GLY A 121 -14.25 -0.63 24.59
N SER A 122 -14.42 -1.94 24.40
CA SER A 122 -14.80 -2.50 23.10
C SER A 122 -16.13 -1.96 22.60
N GLU A 123 -17.11 -1.65 23.45
CA GLU A 123 -18.38 -1.04 22.98
C GLU A 123 -18.19 0.26 22.21
N LEU A 124 -17.19 1.06 22.59
CA LEU A 124 -16.91 2.36 22.01
C LEU A 124 -16.00 2.21 20.77
N TYR A 125 -14.96 1.38 20.87
CA TYR A 125 -13.93 1.25 19.82
C TYR A 125 -14.21 0.15 18.78
N ARG A 126 -15.29 -0.65 18.91
CA ARG A 126 -15.57 -1.77 17.99
C ARG A 126 -15.67 -1.33 16.54
N GLY A 127 -16.43 -0.25 16.29
CA GLY A 127 -16.65 0.30 14.95
C GLY A 127 -15.33 0.74 14.31
N LEU A 128 -14.54 1.54 15.04
CA LEU A 128 -13.20 1.97 14.64
C LEU A 128 -12.29 0.77 14.31
N GLY A 129 -12.21 -0.19 15.23
CA GLY A 129 -11.34 -1.35 15.08
C GLY A 129 -11.73 -2.21 13.88
N SER A 130 -13.03 -2.35 13.60
CA SER A 130 -13.52 -3.21 12.50
C SER A 130 -13.17 -2.66 11.13
N VAL A 131 -13.32 -1.35 10.94
CA VAL A 131 -12.95 -0.66 9.70
C VAL A 131 -11.45 -0.75 9.48
N VAL A 132 -10.65 -0.48 10.53
CA VAL A 132 -9.20 -0.54 10.45
C VAL A 132 -8.72 -1.96 10.19
N LEU A 133 -9.25 -2.97 10.89
CA LEU A 133 -8.88 -4.39 10.67
C LEU A 133 -9.24 -4.87 9.27
N GLY A 134 -10.51 -4.76 8.88
CA GLY A 134 -10.96 -5.25 7.58
C GLY A 134 -10.34 -4.47 6.43
N GLY A 135 -10.25 -3.15 6.60
CA GLY A 135 -9.58 -2.25 5.69
C GLY A 135 -8.13 -2.63 5.49
N LEU A 136 -7.33 -2.73 6.56
CA LEU A 136 -5.89 -3.02 6.48
C LEU A 136 -5.60 -4.40 5.90
N ILE A 137 -6.32 -5.44 6.30
CA ILE A 137 -6.08 -6.80 5.81
C ILE A 137 -6.27 -6.85 4.30
N ILE A 138 -7.39 -6.31 3.81
CA ILE A 138 -7.71 -6.28 2.38
C ILE A 138 -6.73 -5.33 1.68
N SER A 139 -6.59 -4.10 2.16
CA SER A 139 -5.76 -3.09 1.51
C SER A 139 -4.31 -3.49 1.45
N THR A 140 -3.74 -4.14 2.46
CA THR A 140 -2.31 -4.50 2.44
C THR A 140 -2.02 -5.54 1.38
N ILE A 141 -2.87 -6.56 1.23
CA ILE A 141 -2.74 -7.56 0.14
C ILE A 141 -2.84 -6.87 -1.22
N PHE A 142 -3.88 -6.03 -1.40
CA PHE A 142 -4.07 -5.31 -2.66
C PHE A 142 -2.95 -4.30 -2.93
N THR A 143 -2.45 -3.57 -1.94
CA THR A 143 -1.39 -2.56 -2.09
C THR A 143 -0.10 -3.21 -2.59
N LEU A 144 0.28 -4.37 -2.04
CA LEU A 144 1.49 -5.07 -2.45
C LEU A 144 1.45 -5.56 -3.91
N ILE A 145 0.26 -5.73 -4.49
CA ILE A 145 0.09 -6.16 -5.89
C ILE A 145 -0.17 -4.95 -6.80
N LEU A 146 -1.06 -4.06 -6.37
CA LEU A 146 -1.55 -2.92 -7.14
C LEU A 146 -0.48 -1.85 -7.32
N ILE A 147 0.35 -1.57 -6.30
CA ILE A 147 1.38 -0.55 -6.42
C ILE A 147 2.44 -0.93 -7.46
N PRO A 148 3.07 -2.13 -7.43
CA PRO A 148 4.03 -2.48 -8.47
C PRO A 148 3.38 -2.61 -9.85
N ALA A 149 2.17 -3.19 -9.95
CA ALA A 149 1.46 -3.28 -11.21
C ALA A 149 1.10 -1.90 -11.77
N GLY A 150 0.51 -1.03 -10.96
CA GLY A 150 0.12 0.33 -11.33
C GLY A 150 1.31 1.19 -11.72
N PHE A 151 2.44 1.04 -11.02
CA PHE A 151 3.67 1.74 -11.35
C PHE A 151 4.30 1.22 -12.65
N SER A 152 4.32 -0.11 -12.88
CA SER A 152 4.79 -0.69 -14.15
C SER A 152 3.95 -0.24 -15.34
N LEU A 153 2.62 -0.26 -15.22
CA LEU A 153 1.70 0.21 -16.26
C LEU A 153 1.89 1.69 -16.57
N MET A 154 2.21 2.49 -15.54
CA MET A 154 2.47 3.91 -15.71
C MET A 154 3.75 4.16 -16.52
N LEU A 155 4.83 3.43 -16.22
CA LEU A 155 6.08 3.52 -16.97
C LEU A 155 5.92 3.04 -18.42
N ASP A 156 5.19 1.93 -18.64
CA ASP A 156 4.85 1.45 -19.97
C ASP A 156 4.01 2.48 -20.75
N ALA A 157 3.06 3.14 -20.08
CA ALA A 157 2.26 4.21 -20.68
C ALA A 157 3.11 5.43 -21.04
N GLU A 158 4.06 5.85 -20.18
CA GLU A 158 5.01 6.93 -20.51
C GLU A 158 5.88 6.54 -21.71
N GLY A 159 6.36 5.30 -21.78
CA GLY A 159 7.12 4.77 -22.92
C GLY A 159 6.30 4.75 -24.22
N PHE A 160 5.03 4.33 -24.15
CA PHE A 160 4.11 4.32 -25.29
C PHE A 160 3.79 5.74 -25.77
N VAL A 161 3.50 6.67 -24.86
CA VAL A 161 3.23 8.08 -25.19
C VAL A 161 4.46 8.74 -25.79
N ARG A 162 5.67 8.50 -25.26
CA ARG A 162 6.92 9.02 -25.85
C ARG A 162 7.19 8.46 -27.24
N ARG A 163 6.88 7.18 -27.48
CA ARG A 163 6.96 6.57 -28.82
C ARG A 163 5.93 7.16 -29.78
N LEU A 164 4.71 7.45 -29.31
CA LEU A 164 3.63 8.03 -30.10
C LEU A 164 3.86 9.52 -30.42
N PHE A 165 4.44 10.27 -29.47
CA PHE A 165 4.77 11.70 -29.62
C PHE A 165 6.18 12.00 -30.15
N GLY A 166 6.96 10.98 -30.52
CA GLY A 166 8.10 11.15 -31.43
C GLY A 166 9.30 11.96 -30.92
N LEU A 167 9.60 11.93 -29.61
CA LEU A 167 10.86 12.47 -29.07
C LEU A 167 11.79 11.33 -28.62
N VAL A 168 12.22 10.52 -29.58
CA VAL A 168 13.38 9.63 -29.42
C VAL A 168 14.54 10.25 -30.19
N PRO A 169 15.46 10.99 -29.53
CA PRO A 169 16.78 11.18 -30.08
C PRO A 169 17.44 9.80 -30.19
N ASN A 170 17.70 9.40 -31.42
CA ASN A 170 18.42 8.19 -31.77
C ASN A 170 19.87 8.29 -31.24
N SER A 171 20.14 7.77 -30.05
CA SER A 171 21.52 7.57 -29.56
C SER A 171 21.92 6.10 -29.77
N LYS A 172 22.05 5.72 -31.04
CA LYS A 172 22.80 4.54 -31.49
C LYS A 172 23.37 4.90 -32.87
N GLY A 173 24.59 5.44 -32.88
CA GLY A 173 25.22 5.92 -34.12
C GLY A 173 26.73 6.13 -34.11
N ASP A 174 27.39 6.39 -32.98
CA ASP A 174 28.79 6.90 -33.01
C ASP A 174 29.82 6.03 -32.25
N GLU A 175 29.63 4.71 -32.16
CA GLU A 175 30.66 3.79 -31.63
C GLU A 175 31.48 3.09 -32.73
N GLY A 176 31.40 3.53 -33.99
CA GLY A 176 31.96 2.82 -35.14
C GLY A 176 33.19 3.40 -35.83
N GLU A 177 33.60 4.65 -35.56
CA GLU A 177 34.49 5.38 -36.50
C GLU A 177 35.86 5.83 -35.96
N LEU A 178 36.32 5.35 -34.81
CA LEU A 178 37.66 5.70 -34.28
C LEU A 178 38.64 4.53 -34.17
N VAL A 179 38.50 3.49 -35.02
CA VAL A 179 39.50 2.42 -35.17
C VAL A 179 39.92 2.27 -36.63
N SER A 180 40.55 3.31 -37.18
CA SER A 180 41.45 3.18 -38.33
C SER A 180 42.30 4.44 -38.51
N LEU A 181 43.37 4.57 -37.73
CA LEU A 181 44.55 5.32 -38.14
C LEU A 181 45.68 4.31 -38.35
N PRO A 182 46.06 3.98 -39.60
CA PRO A 182 47.38 3.45 -39.87
C PRO A 182 48.40 4.60 -39.92
N GLU A 183 49.60 4.31 -39.43
CA GLU A 183 50.81 5.13 -39.50
C GLU A 183 51.19 5.56 -40.93
#